data_AF-A0A0D9WF54-F1
#
_entry.id   AF-A0A0D9WF54-F1
#
_cell.length_a   1.000
_cell.length_b   1.000
_cell.length_c   1.000
_cell.angle_alpha   90.00
_cell.angle_beta   90.00
_cell.angle_gamma   90.00
#
_symmetry.space_group_name_H-M   'P 1'
#
loop_
_entity.id
_entity.type
_entity.pdbx_description
1 polymer ?
#
loop_
_entity_poly.entity_id
_entity_poly.type
_entity_poly.pdbx_seq_one_letter_code
_entity_poly.pdbx_strand_id
1 'polypeptide(L)'
;MQQLQSGAKSEGSGLGSRQQASEDEEDCEGRGEMPCPTCNAGQEHGFYKANQMTRCSACYGRGLLAHQDGSDTVKTLSTKKVSATRGAASVPEEVFHTAQGVQLCNIQAYQCTPAFFADSYQLNQFSSEVVASRLPVPPAARVISERHIISVVPVIRVTMANRKQCFSFYVVGYSRDVFIRDYPSKFCWGLCCCFEWLRN
;
A
#
# COMPACT_ATOMS: atom_id res chain seq x y z
N MET A 1 33.98 -1.49 5.72
CA MET A 1 33.17 -0.85 6.79
C MET A 1 31.71 -1.26 6.59
N GLN A 2 30.98 -1.55 7.67
CA GLN A 2 29.54 -1.83 7.61
C GLN A 2 28.79 -0.71 8.32
N GLN A 3 27.74 -0.19 7.69
CA GLN A 3 26.85 0.80 8.29
C GLN A 3 25.44 0.22 8.35
N LEU A 4 24.88 0.15 9.57
CA LEU A 4 23.53 -0.29 9.81
C LEU A 4 22.56 0.88 9.62
N GLN A 5 21.53 0.67 8.83
CA GLN A 5 20.49 1.63 8.47
C GLN A 5 19.14 0.90 8.48
N SER A 6 18.06 1.66 8.37
CA SER A 6 16.70 1.11 8.32
C SER A 6 15.77 1.92 7.42
N GLY A 7 14.77 1.26 6.86
CA GLY A 7 13.64 1.91 6.20
C GLY A 7 12.33 1.41 6.78
N ALA A 8 11.34 2.29 6.91
CA ALA A 8 9.97 1.91 7.21
C ALA A 8 9.18 1.79 5.90
N LYS A 9 8.39 0.74 5.79
CA LYS A 9 7.37 0.60 4.75
C LYS A 9 6.00 0.47 5.39
N SER A 10 5.01 0.93 4.68
CA SER A 10 3.62 0.77 5.08
C SER A 10 2.77 0.33 3.92
N GLU A 11 1.76 -0.45 4.26
CA GLU A 11 0.70 -0.84 3.35
C GLU A 11 -0.62 -0.56 4.05
N GLY A 12 -1.36 0.41 3.50
CA GLY A 12 -2.77 0.64 3.83
C GLY A 12 -3.61 -0.10 2.81
N SER A 13 -4.49 -1.00 3.24
CA SER A 13 -5.46 -1.64 2.35
C SER A 13 -6.87 -1.39 2.86
N GLY A 14 -7.76 -0.96 1.98
CA GLY A 14 -9.19 -0.83 2.23
C GLY A 14 -9.94 -1.82 1.35
N LEU A 15 -10.74 -2.69 1.95
CA LEU A 15 -11.72 -3.49 1.23
C LEU A 15 -12.90 -2.58 0.88
N GLY A 16 -13.02 -2.23 -0.39
CA GLY A 16 -14.18 -1.54 -0.95
C GLY A 16 -15.07 -2.51 -1.70
N SER A 17 -16.38 -2.48 -1.50
CA SER A 17 -17.30 -3.13 -2.47
C SER A 17 -17.45 -2.18 -3.66
N ARG A 18 -16.92 -2.51 -4.84
CA ARG A 18 -17.19 -1.74 -6.06
C ARG A 18 -18.48 -2.27 -6.68
N GLN A 19 -19.46 -1.38 -6.86
CA GLN A 19 -20.47 -1.54 -7.89
C GLN A 19 -19.83 -1.05 -9.20
N GLN A 20 -19.78 -1.91 -10.21
CA GLN A 20 -19.03 -1.63 -11.43
C GLN A 20 -19.90 -0.82 -12.40
N ALA A 21 -19.69 0.50 -12.44
CA ALA A 21 -19.85 1.23 -13.69
C ALA A 21 -18.65 0.87 -14.59
N SER A 22 -18.92 0.16 -15.68
CA SER A 22 -17.98 0.04 -16.80
C SER A 22 -17.88 1.40 -17.47
N GLU A 23 -16.67 1.92 -17.59
CA GLU A 23 -16.35 2.96 -18.57
C GLU A 23 -16.48 2.30 -19.94
N ASP A 24 -17.56 2.60 -20.66
CA ASP A 24 -17.57 2.92 -22.08
C ASP A 24 -18.91 3.58 -22.39
N GLU A 25 -18.81 4.64 -23.17
CA GLU A 25 -19.82 5.61 -23.58
C GLU A 25 -20.98 4.95 -24.37
N GLU A 26 -22.09 5.68 -24.45
CA GLU A 26 -23.32 5.41 -25.20
C GLU A 26 -24.39 4.56 -24.48
N ASP A 27 -25.40 5.28 -23.99
CA ASP A 27 -26.78 4.85 -23.78
C ASP A 27 -27.04 3.72 -22.76
N CYS A 28 -27.31 4.12 -21.52
CA CYS A 28 -27.89 3.25 -20.51
C CYS A 28 -29.37 3.55 -20.33
N GLU A 29 -30.21 3.20 -21.31
CA GLU A 29 -31.61 2.84 -21.03
C GLU A 29 -31.62 1.60 -20.11
N GLY A 30 -31.57 1.81 -18.79
CA GLY A 30 -32.00 0.82 -17.81
C GLY A 30 -30.97 -0.18 -17.28
N ARG A 31 -29.72 0.23 -16.96
CA ARG A 31 -28.71 -0.64 -16.32
C ARG A 31 -28.59 -0.51 -14.78
N GLY A 32 -29.71 -0.28 -14.11
CA GLY A 32 -30.08 -1.18 -12.99
C GLY A 32 -29.57 -0.90 -11.57
N GLU A 33 -29.08 0.28 -11.21
CA GLU A 33 -29.00 0.65 -9.78
C GLU A 33 -30.29 1.39 -9.38
N MET A 34 -31.28 0.66 -8.83
CA MET A 34 -32.50 1.31 -8.34
C MET A 34 -32.23 2.02 -7.00
N PRO A 35 -32.51 3.34 -6.91
CA PRO A 35 -32.51 4.06 -5.64
C PRO A 35 -33.43 3.34 -4.68
N CYS A 36 -33.00 3.12 -3.44
CA CYS A 36 -33.86 2.54 -2.43
C CYS A 36 -35.11 3.42 -2.32
N PRO A 37 -36.31 2.92 -2.69
CA PRO A 37 -37.51 3.74 -2.73
C PRO A 37 -37.91 4.21 -1.33
N THR A 38 -37.39 3.57 -0.28
CA THR A 38 -37.58 3.97 1.12
C THR A 38 -36.62 5.09 1.56
N CYS A 39 -35.38 5.10 1.08
CA CYS A 39 -34.39 6.11 1.47
C CYS A 39 -34.40 7.34 0.56
N ASN A 40 -34.72 7.14 -0.72
CA ASN A 40 -34.56 8.11 -1.80
C ASN A 40 -35.88 8.33 -2.57
N ALA A 41 -37.02 8.23 -1.88
CA ALA A 41 -38.34 8.48 -2.46
C ALA A 41 -38.38 9.86 -3.14
N GLY A 42 -38.59 9.88 -4.46
CA GLY A 42 -38.73 11.12 -5.25
C GLY A 42 -37.42 11.87 -5.55
N GLN A 43 -36.25 11.24 -5.36
CA GLN A 43 -34.97 11.83 -5.77
C GLN A 43 -34.42 11.18 -7.04
N GLU A 44 -33.69 11.97 -7.83
CA GLU A 44 -32.94 11.46 -8.99
C GLU A 44 -31.79 10.54 -8.55
N HIS A 45 -31.39 9.65 -9.44
CA HIS A 45 -30.30 8.69 -9.23
C HIS A 45 -29.01 9.42 -8.78
N GLY A 46 -28.39 8.97 -7.68
CA GLY A 46 -27.05 9.42 -7.28
C GLY A 46 -26.93 10.26 -6.00
N PHE A 47 -28.02 10.59 -5.29
CA PHE A 47 -27.92 11.30 -4.00
C PHE A 47 -27.87 10.34 -2.79
N TYR A 48 -26.67 10.18 -2.22
CA TYR A 48 -26.46 9.47 -0.96
C TYR A 48 -26.70 10.41 0.24
N LYS A 49 -27.60 10.04 1.16
CA LYS A 49 -27.74 10.73 2.45
C LYS A 49 -26.72 10.20 3.45
N ALA A 50 -25.58 10.88 3.55
CA ALA A 50 -24.64 10.65 4.63
C ALA A 50 -25.32 10.89 6.00
N ASN A 51 -25.08 9.99 6.97
CA ASN A 51 -25.48 10.09 8.38
C ASN A 51 -26.93 9.73 8.77
N GLN A 52 -27.65 8.88 8.00
CA GLN A 52 -28.90 8.32 8.52
C GLN A 52 -28.62 7.25 9.59
N MET A 53 -28.84 7.62 10.85
CA MET A 53 -28.46 6.84 12.05
C MET A 53 -29.26 5.53 12.23
N THR A 54 -30.37 5.35 11.51
CA THR A 54 -31.25 4.16 11.58
C THR A 54 -31.09 3.31 10.32
N ARG A 55 -30.70 2.04 10.49
CA ARG A 55 -30.45 1.10 9.40
C ARG A 55 -31.76 0.78 8.66
N CYS A 56 -31.89 1.24 7.41
CA CYS A 56 -33.05 0.90 6.57
C CYS A 56 -33.13 -0.62 6.34
N SER A 57 -34.29 -1.24 6.55
CA SER A 57 -34.48 -2.69 6.38
C SER A 57 -34.43 -3.16 4.92
N ALA A 58 -34.73 -2.26 3.96
CA ALA A 58 -34.76 -2.60 2.53
C ALA A 58 -33.37 -2.59 1.90
N CYS A 59 -32.60 -1.50 2.09
CA CYS A 59 -31.25 -1.38 1.54
C CYS A 59 -30.14 -1.72 2.55
N TYR A 60 -30.48 -2.03 3.80
CA TYR A 60 -29.54 -2.30 4.90
C TYR A 60 -28.54 -1.16 5.15
N GLY A 61 -28.96 0.08 4.85
CA GLY A 61 -28.13 1.29 4.92
C GLY A 61 -27.29 1.56 3.67
N ARG A 62 -27.49 0.83 2.57
CA ARG A 62 -26.76 1.05 1.30
C ARG A 62 -27.26 2.23 0.47
N GLY A 63 -28.50 2.69 0.68
CA GLY A 63 -29.14 3.71 -0.17
C GLY A 63 -29.54 3.21 -1.58
N LEU A 64 -28.93 2.12 -2.04
CA LEU A 64 -29.22 1.41 -3.30
C LEU A 64 -29.61 -0.04 -3.00
N LEU A 65 -30.41 -0.65 -3.87
CA LEU A 65 -30.69 -2.08 -3.83
C LEU A 65 -29.60 -2.82 -4.61
N ALA A 66 -28.93 -3.78 -3.97
CA ALA A 66 -27.93 -4.62 -4.63
C ALA A 66 -28.62 -5.55 -5.64
N HIS A 67 -27.93 -5.84 -6.75
CA HIS A 67 -28.43 -6.78 -7.75
C HIS A 67 -28.62 -8.18 -7.13
N GLN A 68 -29.69 -8.88 -7.52
CA GLN A 68 -30.00 -10.23 -7.04
C GLN A 68 -29.07 -11.31 -7.63
N ASP A 69 -28.25 -10.95 -8.62
CA ASP A 69 -27.30 -11.83 -9.30
C ASP A 69 -25.96 -11.98 -8.56
N GLY A 70 -25.78 -11.29 -7.43
CA GLY A 70 -24.56 -11.37 -6.63
C GLY A 70 -23.37 -10.58 -7.20
N SER A 71 -23.60 -9.59 -8.06
CA SER A 71 -22.56 -8.75 -8.67
C SER A 71 -21.79 -7.82 -7.72
N ASP A 72 -21.99 -7.93 -6.40
CA ASP A 72 -21.26 -7.17 -5.38
C ASP A 72 -19.77 -7.58 -5.38
N THR A 73 -18.96 -6.98 -6.26
CA THR A 73 -17.51 -7.25 -6.32
C THR A 73 -16.77 -6.55 -5.18
N VAL A 74 -16.05 -7.32 -4.37
CA VAL A 74 -15.14 -6.77 -3.36
C VAL A 74 -13.78 -6.50 -4.02
N LYS A 75 -13.32 -5.25 -3.97
CA LYS A 75 -12.01 -4.82 -4.47
C LYS A 75 -11.18 -4.24 -3.33
N THR A 76 -9.92 -4.61 -3.28
CA THR A 76 -8.97 -4.04 -2.31
C THR A 76 -8.28 -2.83 -2.94
N LEU A 77 -8.48 -1.65 -2.35
CA LEU A 77 -7.71 -0.45 -2.66
C LEU A 77 -6.50 -0.43 -1.74
N SER A 78 -5.29 -0.33 -2.29
CA SER A 78 -4.07 -0.30 -1.47
C SER A 78 -3.22 0.93 -1.76
N THR A 79 -2.84 1.66 -0.72
CA THR A 79 -1.80 2.67 -0.76
C THR A 79 -0.53 2.09 -0.15
N LYS A 80 0.59 2.19 -0.86
CA LYS A 80 1.91 1.80 -0.37
C LYS A 80 2.79 3.02 -0.23
N LYS A 81 3.61 3.06 0.81
CA LYS A 81 4.60 4.13 1.00
C LYS A 81 5.82 3.62 1.72
N VAL A 82 6.99 4.14 1.35
CA VAL A 82 8.26 3.89 2.03
C VAL A 82 8.87 5.20 2.53
N SER A 83 9.49 5.13 3.70
CA SER A 83 10.33 6.18 4.26
C SER A 83 11.65 5.56 4.71
N ALA A 84 12.76 5.97 4.09
CA ALA A 84 14.08 5.40 4.35
C ALA A 84 15.00 6.38 5.08
N THR A 85 15.74 5.91 6.09
CA THR A 85 16.75 6.73 6.76
C THR A 85 17.96 7.01 5.87
N ARG A 86 18.76 8.02 6.22
CA ARG A 86 19.91 8.48 5.42
C ARG A 86 20.85 7.33 5.10
N GLY A 87 20.98 7.03 3.80
CA GLY A 87 21.77 5.92 3.24
C GLY A 87 20.93 4.73 2.78
N ALA A 88 19.86 4.38 3.50
CA ALA A 88 18.88 3.39 3.05
C ALA A 88 18.08 3.92 1.86
N ALA A 89 17.95 5.25 1.72
CA ALA A 89 17.37 5.92 0.55
C ALA A 89 18.05 5.62 -0.80
N SER A 90 19.24 4.99 -0.79
CA SER A 90 19.88 4.54 -2.03
C SER A 90 19.28 3.26 -2.61
N VAL A 91 18.55 2.50 -1.78
CA VAL A 91 17.83 1.28 -2.16
C VAL A 91 16.45 1.68 -2.73
N PRO A 92 16.07 1.19 -3.92
CA PRO A 92 14.78 1.51 -4.54
C PRO A 92 13.57 1.02 -3.74
N GLU A 93 12.44 1.69 -3.92
CA GLU A 93 11.20 1.40 -3.18
C GLU A 93 10.68 -0.01 -3.44
N GLU A 94 10.85 -0.52 -4.67
CA GLU A 94 10.41 -1.84 -5.09
C GLU A 94 11.12 -2.94 -4.27
N VAL A 95 12.41 -2.73 -3.99
CA VAL A 95 13.22 -3.63 -3.15
C VAL A 95 12.73 -3.60 -1.71
N PHE A 96 12.38 -2.43 -1.17
CA PHE A 96 11.80 -2.31 0.16
C PHE A 96 10.45 -3.03 0.27
N HIS A 97 9.57 -2.86 -0.71
CA HIS A 97 8.24 -3.46 -0.72
C HIS A 97 8.30 -4.98 -0.66
N THR A 98 9.24 -5.61 -1.37
CA THR A 98 9.41 -7.08 -1.35
C THR A 98 10.24 -7.60 -0.18
N ALA A 99 11.13 -6.79 0.39
CA ALA A 99 12.04 -7.23 1.44
C ALA A 99 11.34 -7.60 2.76
N GLN A 100 11.82 -8.65 3.43
CA GLN A 100 11.32 -9.04 4.74
C GLN A 100 11.84 -8.12 5.85
N GLY A 101 10.94 -7.62 6.70
CA GLY A 101 11.25 -6.75 7.84
C GLY A 101 10.52 -7.19 9.11
N VAL A 102 10.64 -6.41 10.19
CA VAL A 102 9.82 -6.58 11.40
C VAL A 102 8.55 -5.76 11.25
N GLN A 103 7.39 -6.39 11.41
CA GLN A 103 6.12 -5.68 11.50
C GLN A 103 6.02 -5.00 12.88
N LEU A 104 5.90 -3.68 12.90
CA LEU A 104 5.74 -2.89 14.12
C LEU A 104 4.26 -2.66 14.46
N CYS A 105 3.40 -2.56 13.45
CA CYS A 105 1.95 -2.50 13.67
C CYS A 105 1.19 -3.24 12.57
N ASN A 106 0.02 -3.75 12.95
CA ASN A 106 -0.95 -4.37 12.06
C ASN A 106 -2.33 -4.20 12.68
N ILE A 107 -2.95 -3.06 12.36
CA ILE A 107 -4.24 -2.68 12.88
C ILE A 107 -5.28 -2.96 11.81
N GLN A 108 -6.39 -3.56 12.21
CA GLN A 108 -7.55 -3.77 11.36
C GLN A 108 -8.78 -3.15 12.02
N ALA A 109 -9.49 -2.30 11.29
CA ALA A 109 -10.69 -1.61 11.76
C ALA A 109 -11.62 -1.31 10.58
N TYR A 110 -12.82 -0.79 10.82
CA TYR A 110 -13.66 -0.23 9.74
C TYR A 110 -12.96 0.95 9.07
N GLN A 111 -12.34 1.81 9.88
CA GLN A 111 -11.48 2.91 9.45
C GLN A 111 -10.31 2.97 10.41
N CYS A 112 -9.09 2.86 9.91
CA CYS A 112 -7.90 2.91 10.75
C CYS A 112 -7.60 4.36 11.15
N THR A 113 -6.98 4.56 12.30
CA THR A 113 -6.32 5.82 12.68
C THR A 113 -4.80 5.65 12.57
N PRO A 114 -4.02 6.76 12.51
CA PRO A 114 -2.57 6.67 12.57
C PRO A 114 -2.11 5.92 13.83
N ALA A 115 -1.16 5.02 13.67
CA ALA A 115 -0.52 4.30 14.75
C ALA A 115 0.33 5.25 15.61
N PHE A 116 0.40 4.96 16.91
CA PHE A 116 1.21 5.71 17.86
C PHE A 116 2.38 4.86 18.36
N PHE A 117 3.58 5.41 18.23
CA PHE A 117 4.86 4.87 18.69
C PHE A 117 5.47 5.89 19.66
N ALA A 118 5.50 5.55 20.95
CA ALA A 118 5.98 6.44 22.01
C ALA A 118 7.43 6.91 21.77
N ASP A 119 8.26 6.03 21.20
CA ASP A 119 9.70 6.26 21.04
C ASP A 119 10.10 6.75 19.65
N SER A 120 9.15 7.09 18.78
CA SER A 120 9.48 7.53 17.41
C SER A 120 8.48 8.51 16.80
N TYR A 121 8.87 9.79 16.80
CA TYR A 121 8.15 10.85 16.08
C TYR A 121 8.07 10.56 14.57
N GLN A 122 9.15 10.06 13.98
CA GLN A 122 9.23 9.77 12.55
C GLN A 122 8.23 8.69 12.14
N LEU A 123 8.05 7.64 12.96
CA LEU A 123 7.05 6.60 12.68
C LEU A 123 5.61 7.13 12.85
N ASN A 124 5.37 8.03 13.82
CA ASN A 124 4.07 8.68 13.99
C ASN A 124 3.70 9.56 12.80
N GLN A 125 4.64 10.40 12.36
CA GLN A 125 4.46 11.24 11.18
C GLN A 125 4.24 10.38 9.92
N PHE A 126 5.07 9.36 9.73
CA PHE A 126 4.94 8.44 8.61
C PHE A 126 3.57 7.74 8.60
N SER A 127 3.13 7.21 9.75
CA SER A 127 1.81 6.61 9.87
C SER A 127 0.68 7.58 9.50
N SER A 128 0.76 8.83 9.98
CA SER A 128 -0.20 9.88 9.66
C SER A 128 -0.26 10.18 8.17
N GLU A 129 0.89 10.32 7.51
CA GLU A 129 0.94 10.60 6.08
C GLU A 129 0.37 9.46 5.23
N VAL A 130 0.62 8.21 5.63
CA VAL A 130 0.09 7.02 4.94
C VAL A 130 -1.42 6.97 5.05
N VAL A 131 -1.94 7.22 6.25
CA VAL A 131 -3.38 7.33 6.51
C VAL A 131 -4.01 8.49 5.74
N ALA A 132 -3.31 9.63 5.60
CA ALA A 132 -3.79 10.76 4.81
C ALA A 132 -3.78 10.49 3.29
N SER A 133 -2.84 9.66 2.81
CA SER A 133 -2.70 9.29 1.39
C SER A 133 -3.64 8.17 0.92
N ARG A 134 -4.70 7.88 1.67
CA ARG A 134 -5.70 6.87 1.28
C ARG A 134 -6.30 7.21 -0.07
N LEU A 135 -6.44 6.19 -0.91
CA LEU A 135 -7.18 6.33 -2.15
C LEU A 135 -8.64 6.69 -1.83
N PRO A 136 -9.21 7.70 -2.48
CA PRO A 136 -10.61 8.05 -2.30
C PRO A 136 -11.48 6.85 -2.69
N VAL A 137 -12.47 6.56 -1.86
CA VAL A 137 -13.45 5.51 -2.14
C VAL A 137 -14.44 6.06 -3.15
N PRO A 138 -14.67 5.37 -4.29
CA PRO A 138 -15.67 5.80 -5.25
C PRO A 138 -17.05 5.96 -4.60
N PRO A 139 -17.89 6.91 -5.04
CA PRO A 139 -19.23 7.11 -4.47
C PRO A 139 -20.14 5.86 -4.51
N ALA A 140 -19.93 4.99 -5.51
CA ALA A 140 -20.63 3.71 -5.67
C ALA A 140 -20.02 2.56 -4.83
N ALA A 141 -19.15 2.89 -3.86
CA ALA A 141 -18.46 1.93 -3.03
C ALA A 141 -18.46 2.35 -1.56
N ARG A 142 -18.33 1.37 -0.67
CA ARG A 142 -18.12 1.60 0.77
C ARG A 142 -16.94 0.81 1.28
N VAL A 143 -16.29 1.35 2.30
CA VAL A 143 -15.27 0.64 3.08
C VAL A 143 -15.95 -0.44 3.90
N ILE A 144 -15.41 -1.66 3.87
CA ILE A 144 -15.83 -2.79 4.69
C ILE A 144 -14.85 -2.96 5.86
N SER A 145 -13.56 -2.87 5.55
CA SER A 145 -12.49 -2.92 6.52
C SER A 145 -11.24 -2.27 5.94
N GLU A 146 -10.54 -1.53 6.78
CA GLU A 146 -9.19 -1.07 6.54
C GLU A 146 -8.19 -1.88 7.35
N ARG A 147 -6.99 -2.01 6.80
CA ARG A 147 -5.83 -2.57 7.45
C ARG A 147 -4.65 -1.63 7.26
N HIS A 148 -4.01 -1.26 8.37
CA HIS A 148 -2.82 -0.40 8.39
C HIS A 148 -1.63 -1.18 8.96
N ILE A 149 -0.66 -1.46 8.09
CA ILE A 149 0.55 -2.21 8.42
C ILE A 149 1.75 -1.27 8.33
N ILE A 150 2.61 -1.27 9.34
CA ILE A 150 3.94 -0.65 9.31
C ILE A 150 4.96 -1.72 9.60
N SER A 151 5.98 -1.81 8.74
CA SER A 151 7.12 -2.71 8.92
C SER A 151 8.44 -1.95 8.77
N VAL A 152 9.44 -2.32 9.55
CA VAL A 152 10.80 -1.80 9.42
C VAL A 152 11.69 -2.86 8.77
N VAL A 153 12.35 -2.46 7.69
CA VAL A 153 13.28 -3.27 6.92
C VAL A 153 14.70 -2.85 7.29
N PRO A 154 15.53 -3.76 7.85
CA PRO A 154 16.94 -3.47 8.07
C PRO A 154 17.68 -3.33 6.75
N VAL A 155 18.60 -2.38 6.66
CA VAL A 155 19.45 -2.16 5.49
C VAL A 155 20.89 -2.03 5.95
N ILE A 156 21.77 -2.89 5.44
CA ILE A 156 23.20 -2.85 5.77
C ILE A 156 23.95 -2.44 4.52
N ARG A 157 24.60 -1.28 4.55
CA ARG A 157 25.54 -0.89 3.50
C ARG A 157 26.90 -1.51 3.81
N VAL A 158 27.35 -2.39 2.94
CA VAL A 158 28.67 -3.01 3.01
C VAL A 158 29.57 -2.27 2.03
N THR A 159 30.61 -1.61 2.55
CA THR A 159 31.67 -1.02 1.73
C THR A 159 32.91 -1.88 1.84
N MET A 160 33.28 -2.49 0.71
CA MET A 160 34.54 -3.20 0.52
C MET A 160 35.57 -2.19 -0.01
N ALA A 161 36.75 -2.19 0.60
CA ALA A 161 37.88 -1.39 0.15
C ALA A 161 39.04 -2.36 -0.13
N ASN A 162 39.59 -2.30 -1.34
CA ASN A 162 40.81 -3.00 -1.71
C ASN A 162 41.74 -2.00 -2.40
N ARG A 163 42.92 -1.76 -1.81
CA ARG A 163 43.90 -0.76 -2.27
C ARG A 163 43.24 0.63 -2.48
N LYS A 164 43.22 1.15 -3.71
CA LYS A 164 42.61 2.45 -4.09
C LYS A 164 41.16 2.34 -4.59
N GLN A 165 40.56 1.15 -4.53
CA GLN A 165 39.21 0.90 -5.04
C GLN A 165 38.25 0.62 -3.89
N CYS A 166 37.06 1.23 -3.98
CA CYS A 166 35.97 1.03 -3.03
C CYS A 166 34.71 0.68 -3.80
N PHE A 167 34.00 -0.35 -3.33
CA PHE A 167 32.69 -0.75 -3.85
C PHE A 167 31.73 -0.90 -2.70
N SER A 168 30.45 -0.62 -2.97
CA SER A 168 29.41 -0.74 -1.97
C SER A 168 28.20 -1.47 -2.52
N PHE A 169 27.63 -2.33 -1.67
CA PHE A 169 26.37 -2.99 -1.91
C PHE A 169 25.51 -2.93 -0.65
N TYR A 170 24.23 -3.25 -0.80
CA TYR A 170 23.24 -3.19 0.27
C TYR A 170 22.72 -4.60 0.52
N VAL A 171 22.69 -5.01 1.78
CA VAL A 171 21.96 -6.19 2.22
C VAL A 171 20.66 -5.70 2.84
N VAL A 172 19.53 -6.13 2.28
CA VAL A 172 18.20 -5.58 2.57
C VAL A 172 17.32 -6.69 3.17
N GLY A 173 16.67 -6.36 4.28
CA GLY A 173 15.74 -7.25 4.96
C GLY A 173 16.38 -8.45 5.64
N TYR A 174 15.54 -9.25 6.31
CA TYR A 174 15.97 -10.48 6.99
C TYR A 174 16.25 -11.64 6.03
N SER A 175 15.68 -11.59 4.82
CA SER A 175 16.02 -12.51 3.73
C SER A 175 17.43 -12.31 3.20
N ARG A 176 18.10 -11.21 3.60
CA ARG A 176 19.45 -10.82 3.17
C ARG A 176 19.56 -10.64 1.66
N ASP A 177 18.54 -10.03 1.07
CA ASP A 177 18.52 -9.72 -0.36
C ASP A 177 19.64 -8.73 -0.68
N VAL A 178 20.42 -9.00 -1.73
CA VAL A 178 21.57 -8.17 -2.09
C VAL A 178 21.18 -7.21 -3.21
N PHE A 179 21.22 -5.91 -2.93
CA PHE A 179 21.02 -4.86 -3.91
C PHE A 179 22.34 -4.17 -4.25
N ILE A 180 22.62 -4.09 -5.56
CA ILE A 180 23.79 -3.41 -6.10
C ILE A 180 23.27 -2.37 -7.11
N ARG A 181 23.51 -1.09 -6.82
CA ARG A 181 22.98 0.03 -7.63
C ARG A 181 23.53 0.00 -9.06
N ASP A 182 24.85 -0.10 -9.20
CA ASP A 182 25.55 -0.04 -10.47
C ASP A 182 26.26 -1.37 -10.73
N TYR A 183 25.49 -2.47 -10.82
CA TYR A 183 26.09 -3.78 -11.05
C TYR A 183 26.78 -3.80 -12.43
N PRO A 184 28.11 -4.05 -12.50
CA PRO A 184 28.90 -3.75 -13.69
C PRO A 184 28.66 -4.67 -14.91
N SER A 185 27.69 -5.60 -14.89
CA SER A 185 27.36 -6.42 -16.06
C SER A 185 25.91 -6.94 -16.07
N LYS A 186 25.17 -6.68 -17.14
CA LYS A 186 23.80 -7.20 -17.37
C LYS A 186 23.76 -8.70 -17.75
N PHE A 187 24.91 -9.34 -17.98
CA PHE A 187 25.04 -10.71 -18.50
C PHE A 187 26.02 -11.59 -17.69
N CYS A 188 26.13 -11.33 -16.39
CA CYS A 188 27.04 -12.08 -15.52
C CYS A 188 26.31 -13.28 -14.87
N TRP A 189 26.52 -14.48 -15.42
CA TRP A 189 25.98 -15.74 -14.87
C TRP A 189 26.84 -16.29 -13.71
N GLY A 190 27.41 -15.42 -12.87
CA GLY A 190 28.24 -15.83 -11.72
C GLY A 190 29.64 -16.36 -12.07
N LEU A 191 30.03 -16.38 -13.35
CA LEU A 191 31.35 -16.83 -13.83
C LEU A 191 32.23 -15.70 -14.41
N CYS A 192 31.78 -14.43 -14.37
CA CYS A 192 32.54 -13.28 -14.92
C CYS A 192 33.65 -12.81 -13.97
N CYS A 193 34.73 -12.31 -14.58
CA CYS A 193 35.81 -11.49 -14.02
C CYS A 193 35.37 -10.17 -13.34
N CYS A 194 34.06 -9.91 -13.24
CA CYS A 194 33.46 -8.70 -12.72
C CYS A 194 33.81 -8.45 -11.23
N PHE A 195 34.31 -9.48 -10.53
CA PHE A 195 34.90 -9.40 -9.19
C PHE A 195 36.40 -9.76 -9.15
N GLU A 196 37.09 -9.94 -10.28
CA GLU A 196 38.54 -10.24 -10.28
C GLU A 196 39.39 -9.12 -9.65
N TRP A 197 38.91 -7.88 -9.68
CA TRP A 197 39.53 -6.75 -8.99
C TRP A 197 39.41 -6.82 -7.45
N LEU A 198 38.57 -7.70 -6.89
CA LEU A 198 38.58 -8.06 -5.46
C LEU A 198 39.62 -9.16 -5.14
N ARG A 199 40.17 -9.87 -6.14
CA ARG A 199 41.03 -11.04 -5.95
C ARG A 199 42.54 -10.74 -5.92
N ASN A 200 42.96 -9.48 -5.98
CA ASN A 200 44.38 -9.08 -6.00
C ASN A 200 44.73 -7.88 -5.10
#